data_AF-A0A009IQU8-F1
#
_entry.id   AF-A0A009IQU8-F1
#
_cell.length_a   1.000
_cell.length_b   1.000
_cell.length_c   1.000
_cell.angle_alpha   90.00
_cell.angle_beta   90.00
_cell.angle_gamma   90.00
#
_symmetry.space_group_name_H-M   'P 1'
#
loop_
_entity.id
_entity.type
_entity.pdbx_description
1 polymer ?
#
loop_
_entity_poly.entity_id
_entity_poly.type
_entity_poly.pdbx_seq_one_letter_code
_entity_poly.pdbx_strand_id
1 'polypeptide(L)'
;MPKKLNYSDEDQATLLQINAEPEKILDEIIQVKLVNIQTETKKFAACLNGYFTCDLNPFESFSLIEHLDQNYGLEYVGLGASLLFFIKTSKFDANKTPQLLNELSNFYQFNQTTHNQLEQHLSNHEYLILPYVESLEVFDLD
;
A
#
# COMPACT_ATOMS: atom_id res chain seq x y z
N MET A 1 12.16 4.16 -8.95
CA MET A 1 10.95 3.40 -9.36
C MET A 1 10.44 3.96 -10.69
N PRO A 2 10.07 3.15 -11.72
CA PRO A 2 9.93 3.65 -13.09
C PRO A 2 8.51 3.96 -13.62
N LYS A 3 7.43 3.84 -12.84
CA LYS A 3 6.08 4.37 -13.19
C LYS A 3 5.57 5.23 -12.05
N LYS A 4 4.90 6.33 -12.38
CA LYS A 4 4.27 7.24 -11.41
C LYS A 4 2.77 7.14 -11.57
N LEU A 5 2.05 6.98 -10.47
CA LEU A 5 0.61 7.11 -10.42
C LEU A 5 0.30 8.58 -10.09
N ASN A 6 -0.69 9.17 -10.76
CA ASN A 6 -1.05 10.57 -10.59
C ASN A 6 -2.44 10.67 -9.96
N TYR A 7 -2.48 10.55 -8.64
CA TYR A 7 -3.74 10.46 -7.90
C TYR A 7 -4.45 11.81 -7.83
N SER A 8 -5.75 11.82 -8.10
CA SER A 8 -6.56 13.01 -7.89
C SER A 8 -6.64 13.37 -6.40
N ASP A 9 -7.19 14.55 -6.09
CA ASP A 9 -7.48 14.90 -4.70
C ASP A 9 -8.53 13.96 -4.09
N GLU A 10 -9.49 13.45 -4.89
CA GLU A 10 -10.44 12.43 -4.44
C GLU A 10 -9.75 11.09 -4.15
N ASP A 11 -8.89 10.58 -5.04
CA ASP A 11 -8.16 9.33 -4.81
C ASP A 11 -7.32 9.42 -3.52
N GLN A 12 -6.67 10.57 -3.31
CA GLN A 12 -5.89 10.81 -2.10
C GLN A 12 -6.74 10.87 -0.84
N ALA A 13 -7.93 11.48 -0.89
CA ALA A 13 -8.86 11.48 0.22
C ALA A 13 -9.34 10.06 0.56
N THR A 14 -9.68 9.27 -0.46
CA THR A 14 -10.07 7.86 -0.31
C THR A 14 -8.94 7.03 0.29
N LEU A 15 -7.69 7.22 -0.14
CA LEU A 15 -6.53 6.53 0.44
C LEU A 15 -6.36 6.82 1.94
N LEU A 16 -6.56 8.08 2.34
CA LEU A 16 -6.47 8.48 3.74
C LEU A 16 -7.59 7.84 4.57
N GLN A 17 -8.80 7.76 4.02
CA GLN A 17 -9.93 7.10 4.67
C GLN A 17 -9.70 5.59 4.80
N ILE A 18 -9.18 4.92 3.76
CA ILE A 18 -8.79 3.50 3.82
C ILE A 18 -7.79 3.24 4.95
N ASN A 19 -6.80 4.11 5.14
CA ASN A 19 -5.84 3.95 6.23
C ASN A 19 -6.41 4.35 7.60
N ALA A 20 -7.41 5.23 7.65
CA ALA A 20 -8.06 5.63 8.92
C ALA A 20 -9.05 4.58 9.42
N GLU A 21 -9.80 3.95 8.52
CA GLU A 21 -10.92 3.03 8.79
C GLU A 21 -10.80 1.78 7.89
N PRO A 22 -9.74 0.95 8.02
CA PRO A 22 -9.51 -0.20 7.13
C PRO A 22 -10.61 -1.27 7.22
N GLU A 23 -11.42 -1.29 8.28
CA GLU A 23 -12.56 -2.18 8.41
C GLU A 23 -13.67 -1.89 7.37
N LYS A 24 -13.77 -0.67 6.84
CA LYS A 24 -14.79 -0.30 5.85
C LYS A 24 -14.59 -0.95 4.49
N ILE A 25 -13.36 -1.36 4.17
CA ILE A 25 -13.04 -2.05 2.92
C ILE A 25 -13.08 -3.57 3.04
N LEU A 26 -13.39 -4.11 4.23
CA LEU A 26 -13.48 -5.55 4.43
C LEU A 26 -14.89 -6.05 4.10
N ASP A 27 -14.95 -7.17 3.37
CA ASP A 27 -16.20 -7.88 3.15
C ASP A 27 -16.74 -8.49 4.46
N GLU A 28 -18.04 -8.78 4.49
CA GLU A 28 -18.69 -9.50 5.60
C GLU A 28 -18.00 -10.85 5.90
N ILE A 29 -17.44 -11.49 4.87
CA ILE A 29 -16.72 -12.76 4.97
C ILE A 29 -15.26 -12.57 4.55
N ILE A 30 -14.36 -12.66 5.52
CA ILE A 30 -12.92 -12.59 5.27
C ILE A 30 -12.38 -13.99 4.95
N GLN A 31 -11.80 -14.13 3.76
CA GLN A 31 -11.10 -15.36 3.35
C GLN A 31 -9.60 -15.20 3.52
N VAL A 32 -8.98 -16.10 4.28
CA VAL A 32 -7.53 -16.10 4.53
C VAL A 32 -6.87 -17.23 3.75
N LYS A 33 -5.89 -16.87 2.91
CA LYS A 33 -5.07 -17.82 2.16
C LYS A 33 -3.70 -17.97 2.83
N LEU A 34 -3.41 -19.17 3.34
CA LEU A 34 -2.10 -19.52 3.89
C LEU A 34 -1.21 -20.10 2.78
N VAL A 35 0.04 -19.64 2.73
CA VAL A 35 1.01 -20.05 1.71
C VAL A 35 2.34 -20.40 2.37
N ASN A 36 2.97 -21.48 1.91
CA ASN A 36 4.30 -21.86 2.38
C ASN A 36 5.36 -21.26 1.45
N ILE A 37 6.08 -20.26 1.93
CA ILE A 37 7.02 -19.45 1.15
C ILE A 37 8.32 -19.22 1.93
N GLN A 38 9.40 -18.95 1.20
CA GLN A 38 10.72 -18.73 1.79
C GLN A 38 10.97 -17.29 2.26
N THR A 39 10.29 -16.31 1.65
CA THR A 39 10.46 -14.88 1.93
C THR A 39 9.12 -14.18 1.83
N GLU A 40 8.80 -13.29 2.76
CA GLU A 40 7.46 -12.69 2.91
C GLU A 40 6.95 -12.00 1.63
N THR A 41 7.84 -11.37 0.86
CA THR A 41 7.52 -10.75 -0.43
C THR A 41 6.95 -11.75 -1.47
N LYS A 42 7.30 -13.04 -1.38
CA LYS A 42 6.81 -14.10 -2.29
C LYS A 42 5.32 -14.42 -2.08
N LYS A 43 4.67 -13.94 -1.01
CA LYS A 43 3.20 -14.04 -0.87
C LYS A 43 2.50 -13.44 -2.08
N PHE A 44 3.06 -12.38 -2.66
CA PHE A 44 2.52 -11.70 -3.83
C PHE A 44 2.27 -12.65 -5.01
N ALA A 45 3.18 -13.62 -5.25
CA ALA A 45 3.02 -14.59 -6.34
C ALA A 45 1.83 -15.55 -6.14
N ALA A 46 1.31 -15.67 -4.91
CA ALA A 46 0.11 -16.45 -4.63
C ALA A 46 -1.19 -15.65 -4.77
N CYS A 47 -1.11 -14.33 -4.96
CA CYS A 47 -2.22 -13.40 -5.08
C CYS A 47 -2.19 -12.72 -6.47
N LEU A 48 -2.10 -13.52 -7.54
CA LEU A 48 -2.18 -12.97 -8.89
C LEU A 48 -3.60 -12.45 -9.15
N ASN A 49 -3.71 -11.14 -9.27
CA ASN A 49 -4.95 -10.44 -9.60
C ASN A 49 -5.06 -10.17 -11.11
N GLY A 50 -6.21 -9.64 -11.53
CA GLY A 50 -6.31 -8.96 -12.83
C GLY A 50 -5.57 -7.62 -12.76
N TYR A 51 -4.80 -7.30 -13.80
CA TYR A 51 -4.08 -6.03 -13.91
C TYR A 51 -4.47 -5.33 -15.20
N PHE A 52 -4.90 -4.08 -15.11
CA PHE A 52 -5.12 -3.25 -16.27
C PHE A 52 -3.81 -2.58 -16.69
N THR A 53 -3.71 -2.18 -17.96
CA THR A 53 -2.49 -1.55 -18.50
C THR A 53 -2.14 -0.24 -17.80
N CYS A 54 -3.13 0.39 -17.20
CA CYS A 54 -3.02 1.64 -16.50
C CYS A 54 -2.56 1.49 -15.03
N ASP A 55 -2.78 0.33 -14.41
CA ASP A 55 -2.30 -0.02 -13.07
C ASP A 55 -0.80 -0.31 -13.02
N LEU A 56 -0.25 -0.50 -11.82
CA LEU A 56 1.05 -1.16 -11.67
C LEU A 56 0.94 -2.59 -12.17
N ASN A 57 1.82 -2.96 -13.10
CA ASN A 57 1.92 -4.36 -13.51
C ASN A 57 2.52 -5.24 -12.38
N PRO A 58 2.49 -6.57 -12.50
CA PRO A 58 3.01 -7.46 -11.46
C PRO A 58 4.49 -7.19 -11.08
N PHE A 59 5.34 -6.83 -12.05
CA PHE A 59 6.74 -6.52 -11.77
C PHE A 59 6.89 -5.20 -11.00
N GLU A 60 6.11 -4.18 -11.34
CA GLU A 60 6.10 -2.89 -10.65
C GLU A 60 5.58 -3.03 -9.21
N SER A 61 4.47 -3.75 -9.04
CA SER A 61 3.91 -4.07 -7.72
C SER A 61 4.89 -4.83 -6.85
N PHE A 62 5.52 -5.88 -7.40
CA PHE A 62 6.52 -6.66 -6.68
C PHE A 62 7.76 -5.84 -6.33
N SER A 63 8.21 -4.96 -7.23
CA SER A 63 9.34 -4.06 -6.97
C SER A 63 9.05 -3.08 -5.83
N LEU A 64 7.82 -2.55 -5.76
CA LEU A 64 7.39 -1.71 -4.64
C LEU A 64 7.38 -2.50 -3.32
N ILE A 65 6.80 -3.70 -3.33
CA ILE A 65 6.76 -4.58 -2.15
C ILE A 65 8.17 -4.89 -1.64
N GLU A 66 9.08 -5.30 -2.53
CA GLU A 66 10.45 -5.64 -2.16
C GLU A 66 11.21 -4.41 -1.64
N HIS A 67 11.01 -3.25 -2.27
CA HIS A 67 11.62 -2.00 -1.83
C HIS A 67 11.18 -1.60 -0.41
N LEU A 68 9.88 -1.71 -0.10
CA LEU A 68 9.34 -1.37 1.21
C LEU A 68 9.81 -2.34 2.31
N ASP A 69 9.87 -3.64 2.00
CA ASP A 69 10.39 -4.65 2.93
C ASP A 69 11.87 -4.42 3.25
N GLN A 70 12.72 -4.27 2.22
CA GLN A 70 14.17 -4.20 2.39
C GLN A 70 14.67 -2.88 3.00
N ASN A 71 14.06 -1.74 2.63
CA ASN A 71 14.57 -0.44 3.02
C ASN A 71 13.90 0.14 4.27
N TYR A 72 12.64 -0.24 4.51
CA TYR A 72 11.79 0.35 5.55
C TYR A 72 11.21 -0.67 6.53
N GLY A 73 11.41 -1.98 6.34
CA GLY A 73 10.93 -3.00 7.26
C GLY A 73 9.40 -3.13 7.27
N LEU A 74 8.75 -2.84 6.14
CA LEU A 74 7.32 -3.00 5.92
C LEU A 74 7.03 -4.32 5.20
N GLU A 75 6.49 -5.29 5.92
CA GLU A 75 6.19 -6.61 5.40
C GLU A 75 4.84 -6.64 4.68
N TYR A 76 4.82 -7.21 3.48
CA TYR A 76 3.58 -7.43 2.72
C TYR A 76 2.75 -8.59 3.30
N VAL A 77 1.46 -8.34 3.50
CA VAL A 77 0.45 -9.32 3.94
C VAL A 77 -0.48 -9.72 2.79
N GLY A 78 -0.92 -8.74 2.00
CA GLY A 78 -1.88 -8.89 0.90
C GLY A 78 -3.30 -8.45 1.28
N LEU A 79 -4.01 -7.82 0.33
CA LEU A 79 -5.35 -7.29 0.55
C LEU A 79 -6.13 -7.08 -0.77
N GLY A 80 -6.99 -8.03 -1.11
CA GLY A 80 -7.94 -7.89 -2.22
C GLY A 80 -7.30 -7.66 -3.61
N ALA A 81 -8.07 -7.02 -4.50
CA ALA A 81 -7.77 -6.87 -5.93
C ALA A 81 -7.45 -5.43 -6.37
N SER A 82 -7.07 -4.55 -5.44
CA SER A 82 -6.62 -3.18 -5.73
C SER A 82 -5.58 -2.63 -4.74
N LEU A 83 -5.41 -3.29 -3.59
CA LEU A 83 -4.65 -2.79 -2.46
C LEU A 83 -3.48 -3.72 -2.08
N LEU A 84 -2.49 -3.12 -1.45
CA LEU A 84 -1.31 -3.74 -0.88
C LEU A 84 -1.28 -3.37 0.60
N PHE A 85 -1.49 -4.36 1.46
CA PHE A 85 -1.45 -4.18 2.90
C PHE A 85 -0.08 -4.56 3.45
N PHE A 86 0.50 -3.64 4.21
CA PHE A 86 1.80 -3.77 4.86
C PHE A 86 1.69 -3.63 6.37
N ILE A 87 2.51 -4.38 7.09
CA ILE A 87 2.68 -4.27 8.55
C ILE A 87 4.13 -3.93 8.89
N LYS A 88 4.34 -3.17 9.96
CA LYS A 88 5.68 -2.91 10.48
C LYS A 88 6.26 -4.19 11.07
N THR A 89 7.52 -4.42 10.77
CA THR A 89 8.31 -5.48 11.41
C THR A 89 9.21 -4.89 12.50
N SER A 90 9.90 -5.75 13.24
CA SER A 90 10.96 -5.34 14.17
C SER A 90 12.13 -4.59 13.50
N LYS A 91 12.22 -4.60 12.16
CA LYS A 91 13.23 -3.86 11.39
C LYS A 91 12.78 -2.44 11.03
N PHE A 92 11.51 -2.08 11.26
CA PHE A 92 11.00 -0.76 10.95
C PHE A 92 11.73 0.30 11.80
N ASP A 93 12.25 1.33 11.13
CA ASP A 93 12.97 2.43 11.76
C ASP A 93 12.17 3.72 11.56
N ALA A 94 11.58 4.21 12.65
CA ALA A 94 10.76 5.42 12.63
C ALA A 94 11.53 6.66 12.12
N ASN A 95 12.86 6.69 12.24
CA ASN A 95 13.68 7.80 11.73
C ASN A 95 13.70 7.87 10.20
N LYS A 96 13.33 6.77 9.51
CA LYS A 96 13.23 6.71 8.04
C LYS A 96 11.85 7.08 7.51
N THR A 97 10.86 7.30 8.38
CA THR A 97 9.50 7.67 7.97
C THR A 97 9.48 8.88 7.03
N PRO A 98 10.20 9.99 7.29
CA PRO A 98 10.23 11.12 6.37
C PRO A 98 10.79 10.75 4.98
N GLN A 99 11.80 9.87 4.92
CA GLN A 99 12.36 9.41 3.64
C GLN A 99 11.34 8.55 2.89
N LEU A 100 10.69 7.60 3.58
CA LEU A 100 9.63 6.77 3.03
C LEU A 100 8.52 7.61 2.40
N LEU A 101 7.97 8.58 3.14
CA LEU A 101 6.87 9.40 2.62
C LEU A 101 7.32 10.30 1.47
N ASN A 102 8.56 10.78 1.46
CA ASN A 102 9.07 11.51 0.30
C ASN A 102 9.13 10.63 -0.96
N GLU A 103 9.54 9.38 -0.84
CA GLU A 103 9.56 8.43 -1.96
C GLU A 103 8.13 8.07 -2.43
N LEU A 104 7.22 7.82 -1.48
CA LEU A 104 5.81 7.53 -1.80
C LEU A 104 5.11 8.75 -2.42
N SER A 105 5.31 9.97 -1.90
CA SER A 105 4.80 11.20 -2.51
C SER A 105 5.30 11.38 -3.94
N ASN A 106 6.55 11.03 -4.21
CA ASN A 106 7.08 11.07 -5.58
C ASN A 106 6.50 9.98 -6.48
N PHE A 107 6.12 8.83 -5.93
CA PHE A 107 5.57 7.71 -6.68
C PHE A 107 4.08 7.88 -7.01
N TYR A 108 3.28 8.27 -6.02
CA TYR A 108 1.83 8.47 -6.12
C TYR A 108 1.40 9.93 -6.39
N GLN A 109 2.36 10.86 -6.45
CA GLN A 109 2.12 12.30 -6.61
C GLN A 109 1.26 12.90 -5.48
N PHE A 110 1.50 12.47 -4.23
CA PHE A 110 0.76 12.99 -3.08
C PHE A 110 0.96 14.49 -2.87
N ASN A 111 -0.12 15.17 -2.51
CA ASN A 111 -0.10 16.54 -2.00
C ASN A 111 0.42 16.58 -0.54
N GLN A 112 0.68 17.78 -0.04
CA GLN A 112 1.26 17.96 1.30
C GLN A 112 0.36 17.45 2.43
N THR A 113 -0.97 17.54 2.27
CA THR A 113 -1.94 17.05 3.25
C THR A 113 -1.81 15.53 3.38
N THR A 114 -1.85 14.81 2.27
CA THR A 114 -1.72 13.35 2.22
C THR A 114 -0.39 12.89 2.78
N HIS A 115 0.71 13.56 2.41
CA HIS A 115 2.04 13.29 2.96
C HIS A 115 2.04 13.35 4.49
N ASN A 116 1.57 14.47 5.07
CA ASN A 116 1.60 14.70 6.51
C ASN A 116 0.71 13.71 7.27
N GLN A 117 -0.48 13.41 6.71
CA GLN A 117 -1.41 12.49 7.36
C GLN A 117 -0.92 11.04 7.32
N LEU A 118 -0.30 10.59 6.24
CA LEU A 118 0.30 9.25 6.18
C LEU A 118 1.54 9.13 7.09
N GLU A 119 2.34 10.19 7.21
CA GLU A 119 3.44 10.24 8.20
C GLU A 119 2.91 10.14 9.64
N GLN A 120 1.85 10.88 9.95
CA GLN A 120 1.18 10.80 11.25
C GLN A 120 0.55 9.41 11.46
N HIS A 121 -0.05 8.83 10.42
CA HIS A 121 -0.62 7.48 10.47
C HIS A 121 0.45 6.46 10.85
N LEU A 122 1.60 6.47 10.18
CA LEU A 122 2.73 5.58 10.47
C LEU A 122 3.37 5.83 11.85
N SER A 123 3.15 6.98 12.47
CA SER A 123 3.58 7.22 13.85
C SER A 123 2.64 6.56 14.88
N ASN A 124 1.37 6.38 14.53
CA ASN A 124 0.32 5.94 15.45
C ASN A 124 -0.16 4.50 15.21
N HIS A 125 0.07 3.96 14.02
CA HIS A 125 -0.43 2.66 13.59
C HIS A 125 0.70 1.75 13.12
N GLU A 126 0.49 0.44 13.23
CA GLU A 126 1.48 -0.58 12.86
C GLU A 126 1.38 -1.06 11.42
N TYR A 127 0.61 -0.36 10.59
CA TYR A 127 0.34 -0.77 9.22
C TYR A 127 0.36 0.40 8.25
N LEU A 128 0.34 0.06 6.96
CA LEU A 128 0.15 0.97 5.85
C LEU A 128 -0.57 0.23 4.73
N ILE A 129 -1.61 0.85 4.16
CA ILE A 129 -2.30 0.35 2.97
C ILE A 129 -1.97 1.27 1.82
N LEU A 130 -1.46 0.69 0.74
CA LEU A 130 -1.17 1.39 -0.51
C LEU A 130 -1.88 0.73 -1.68
N PRO A 131 -2.32 1.49 -2.69
CA PRO A 131 -2.94 0.94 -3.87
C PRO A 131 -1.91 0.56 -4.94
N TYR A 132 -2.25 -0.41 -5.78
CA TYR A 132 -1.49 -0.68 -7.01
C TYR A 132 -2.25 -0.27 -8.27
N VAL A 133 -3.49 0.19 -8.14
CA VAL A 133 -4.35 0.64 -9.22
C VAL A 133 -4.17 2.13 -9.51
N GLU A 134 -4.55 2.60 -10.70
CA GLU A 134 -4.41 4.02 -11.04
C GLU A 134 -5.41 4.95 -10.36
N SER A 135 -6.56 4.42 -9.91
CA SER A 135 -7.65 5.17 -9.29
C SER A 135 -8.34 4.35 -8.20
N LEU A 136 -8.88 5.05 -7.20
CA LEU A 136 -9.61 4.52 -6.06
C LEU A 136 -11.13 4.78 -6.14
N GLU A 137 -11.65 5.22 -7.29
CA GLU A 137 -13.08 5.49 -7.50
C GLU A 137 -14.02 4.31 -7.19
N VAL A 138 -13.50 3.07 -7.20
CA VAL A 138 -14.28 1.86 -6.88
C VAL A 138 -14.59 1.71 -5.38
N PHE A 139 -13.92 2.48 -4.51
CA PHE A 139 -14.14 2.44 -3.08
C PHE A 139 -15.17 3.51 -2.68
N ASP A 140 -16.33 3.04 -2.24
CA ASP A 140 -17.38 3.86 -1.61
C ASP A 140 -17.32 3.60 -0.09
N LEU A 141 -16.93 4.61 0.69
CA LEU A 141 -16.61 4.50 2.12
C LEU A 141 -17.53 5.34 3.01
N ASP A 142 -18.62 5.85 2.43
CA ASP A 142 -19.68 6.61 3.11
C ASP A 142 -20.64 5.73 3.95
#